data_AF-A0A099YD02-F1
#
_entry.id   AF-A0A099YD02-F1
#
_cell.length_a   1.000
_cell.length_b   1.000
_cell.length_c   1.000
_cell.angle_alpha   90.00
_cell.angle_beta   90.00
_cell.angle_gamma   90.00
#
_symmetry.space_group_name_H-M   'P 1'
#
loop_
_entity.id
_entity.type
_entity.pdbx_description
1 polymer ?
#
loop_
_entity_poly.entity_id
_entity_poly.type
_entity_poly.pdbx_seq_one_letter_code
_entity_poly.pdbx_strand_id
1 'polypeptide(L)'
;MSDLTMTQKAEWVLDEARKKAGPAFQISKISKMTGISRPMIYKYMADPLMLTERSAEQLSYYYDELHKSIAGQMLQVAINKQRFKDTQARLVNMIKDAKDETQLDEYSEKVTEVLIMLLQKKDSELLHVLIEYLGDDE
;
A
#
# COMPACT_ATOMS: atom_id res chain seq x y z
N MET A 1 -12.83 4.17 -17.95
CA MET A 1 -11.78 3.13 -17.79
C MET A 1 -12.23 1.96 -18.65
N SER A 2 -11.39 1.45 -19.56
CA SER A 2 -11.79 0.28 -20.36
C SER A 2 -11.80 -0.94 -19.44
N ASP A 3 -12.97 -1.54 -19.24
CA ASP A 3 -13.07 -2.77 -18.46
C ASP A 3 -12.35 -3.89 -19.22
N LEU A 4 -11.29 -4.43 -18.60
CA LEU A 4 -10.58 -5.60 -19.15
C LEU A 4 -11.58 -6.75 -19.33
N THR A 5 -11.46 -7.47 -20.44
CA THR A 5 -12.26 -8.67 -20.67
C THR A 5 -11.87 -9.77 -19.69
N MET A 6 -12.76 -10.74 -19.49
CA MET A 6 -12.51 -11.91 -18.63
C MET A 6 -11.16 -12.59 -18.96
N THR A 7 -10.89 -12.81 -20.25
CA THR A 7 -9.65 -13.44 -20.72
C THR A 7 -8.44 -12.58 -20.40
N GLN A 8 -8.51 -11.25 -20.60
CA GLN A 8 -7.41 -10.35 -20.26
C GLN A 8 -7.10 -10.34 -18.76
N LYS A 9 -8.12 -10.39 -17.90
CA LYS A 9 -7.95 -10.52 -16.44
C LYS A 9 -7.27 -11.84 -16.07
N ALA A 10 -7.68 -12.94 -16.70
CA ALA A 10 -7.10 -14.26 -16.46
C ALA A 10 -5.63 -14.34 -16.90
N GLU A 11 -5.32 -13.82 -18.09
CA GLU A 11 -3.95 -13.74 -18.62
C GLU A 11 -3.04 -12.92 -17.72
N TRP A 12 -3.54 -11.79 -17.20
CA TRP A 12 -2.80 -10.96 -16.25
C TRP A 12 -2.39 -11.73 -14.99
N VAL A 13 -3.33 -12.49 -14.39
CA VAL A 13 -3.02 -13.30 -13.19
C VAL A 13 -1.94 -14.34 -13.49
N LEU A 14 -1.99 -14.97 -14.66
CA LEU A 14 -0.99 -15.97 -15.08
C LEU A 14 0.38 -15.33 -15.35
N ASP A 15 0.42 -14.13 -15.91
CA ASP A 15 1.66 -13.38 -16.16
C ASP A 15 2.32 -12.93 -14.85
N GLU A 16 1.55 -12.39 -13.89
CA GLU A 16 2.07 -12.02 -12.58
C GLU A 16 2.53 -13.24 -11.76
N ALA A 17 1.86 -14.39 -11.92
CA ALA A 17 2.32 -15.68 -11.39
C ALA A 17 3.65 -16.12 -12.02
N ARG A 18 3.84 -15.90 -13.34
CA ARG A 18 5.10 -16.21 -14.05
C ARG A 18 6.26 -15.35 -13.55
N LYS A 19 6.00 -14.07 -13.33
CA LYS A 19 6.99 -13.12 -12.78
C LYS A 19 7.28 -13.31 -11.30
N LYS A 20 6.49 -14.13 -10.59
CA LYS A 20 6.55 -14.30 -9.13
C LYS A 20 6.39 -12.96 -8.40
N ALA A 21 5.42 -12.15 -8.83
CA ALA A 21 5.20 -10.77 -8.37
C ALA A 21 4.70 -10.63 -6.91
N GLY A 22 4.96 -11.62 -6.06
CA GLY A 22 4.68 -11.57 -4.62
C GLY A 22 3.85 -12.75 -4.09
N PRO A 23 3.52 -12.72 -2.78
CA PRO A 23 2.83 -13.82 -2.11
C PRO A 23 1.43 -14.12 -2.65
N ALA A 24 0.73 -13.11 -3.19
CA ALA A 24 -0.57 -13.28 -3.82
C ALA A 24 -0.50 -14.19 -5.06
N PHE A 25 0.59 -14.13 -5.82
CA PHE A 25 0.75 -14.84 -7.08
C PHE A 25 1.48 -16.19 -6.94
N GLN A 26 1.60 -16.69 -5.71
CA GLN A 26 2.07 -18.07 -5.49
C GLN A 26 1.07 -19.06 -6.06
N ILE A 27 1.55 -20.03 -6.86
CA ILE A 27 0.71 -21.05 -7.51
C ILE A 27 -0.16 -21.82 -6.51
N SER A 28 0.36 -22.06 -5.30
CA SER A 28 -0.38 -22.68 -4.20
C SER A 28 -1.61 -21.86 -3.77
N LYS A 29 -1.48 -20.54 -3.73
CA LYS A 29 -2.53 -19.60 -3.33
C LYS A 29 -3.55 -19.42 -4.44
N ILE A 30 -3.10 -19.22 -5.68
CA ILE A 30 -3.98 -19.14 -6.85
C ILE A 30 -4.83 -20.42 -6.94
N SER A 31 -4.18 -21.60 -6.84
CA SER A 31 -4.88 -22.89 -6.89
C SER A 31 -5.96 -23.04 -5.82
N LYS A 32 -5.66 -22.61 -4.58
CA LYS A 32 -6.63 -22.65 -3.48
C LYS A 32 -7.83 -21.73 -3.71
N MET A 33 -7.59 -20.53 -4.23
CA MET A 33 -8.62 -19.51 -4.38
C MET A 33 -9.50 -19.71 -5.62
N THR A 34 -8.92 -20.23 -6.72
CA THR A 34 -9.66 -20.45 -7.96
C THR A 34 -10.22 -21.86 -8.10
N GLY A 35 -9.72 -22.81 -7.31
CA GLY A 35 -10.03 -24.25 -7.46
C GLY A 35 -9.36 -24.89 -8.67
N ILE A 36 -8.51 -24.18 -9.41
CA ILE A 36 -7.73 -24.73 -10.52
C ILE A 36 -6.53 -25.48 -9.96
N SER A 37 -6.26 -26.69 -10.45
CA SER A 37 -5.12 -27.48 -9.98
C SER A 37 -3.78 -26.82 -10.34
N ARG A 38 -2.78 -26.95 -9.47
CA ARG A 38 -1.44 -26.40 -9.72
C ARG A 38 -0.84 -26.84 -11.07
N PRO A 39 -0.91 -28.12 -11.49
CA PRO A 39 -0.41 -28.53 -12.79
C PRO A 39 -1.11 -27.82 -13.95
N MET A 40 -2.42 -27.57 -13.84
CA MET A 40 -3.17 -26.84 -14.86
C MET A 40 -2.76 -25.37 -14.91
N ILE A 41 -2.53 -24.71 -13.77
CA ILE A 41 -2.01 -23.33 -13.74
C ILE A 41 -0.66 -23.25 -14.44
N TYR A 42 0.27 -24.18 -14.16
CA TYR A 42 1.54 -24.24 -14.88
C TYR A 42 1.37 -24.45 -16.39
N LYS A 43 0.41 -25.29 -16.79
CA LYS A 43 0.08 -25.52 -18.21
C LYS A 43 -0.42 -24.24 -18.88
N TYR A 44 -1.34 -23.51 -18.26
CA TYR A 44 -1.85 -22.24 -18.78
C TYR A 44 -0.77 -21.15 -18.83
N MET A 45 0.14 -21.14 -17.84
CA MET A 45 1.29 -20.26 -17.86
C MET A 45 2.30 -20.61 -18.96
N ALA A 46 2.40 -21.86 -19.39
CA ALA A 46 3.28 -22.26 -20.49
C ALA A 46 2.63 -21.99 -21.86
N ASP A 47 1.33 -22.27 -21.96
CA ASP A 47 0.54 -22.14 -23.18
C ASP A 47 -0.85 -21.53 -22.88
N PRO A 48 -1.01 -20.21 -23.07
CA PRO A 48 -2.28 -19.51 -22.83
C PRO A 48 -3.43 -19.99 -23.74
N LEU A 49 -3.16 -20.59 -24.90
CA LEU A 49 -4.20 -21.10 -25.80
C LEU A 49 -4.95 -22.30 -25.21
N MET A 50 -4.36 -22.97 -24.22
CA MET A 50 -4.98 -24.06 -23.48
C MET A 50 -6.01 -23.57 -22.44
N LEU A 51 -6.10 -22.26 -22.21
CA LEU A 51 -7.00 -21.68 -21.22
C LEU A 51 -8.46 -21.92 -21.60
N THR A 52 -9.15 -22.71 -20.78
CA THR A 52 -10.59 -22.95 -20.96
C THR A 52 -11.40 -21.76 -20.46
N GLU A 53 -12.59 -21.55 -21.04
CA GLU A 53 -13.49 -20.47 -20.64
C GLU A 53 -13.79 -20.47 -19.13
N ARG A 54 -14.12 -21.64 -18.57
CA ARG A 54 -14.33 -21.83 -17.13
C ARG A 54 -13.12 -21.44 -16.29
N SER A 55 -11.91 -21.81 -16.72
CA SER A 55 -10.69 -21.44 -15.99
C SER A 55 -10.38 -19.95 -16.11
N ALA A 56 -10.64 -19.35 -17.27
CA ALA A 56 -10.53 -17.91 -17.47
C ALA A 56 -11.50 -17.15 -16.55
N GLU A 57 -12.74 -17.61 -16.43
CA GLU A 57 -13.73 -17.05 -15.50
C GLU A 57 -13.24 -17.09 -14.06
N GLN A 58 -12.78 -18.26 -13.58
CA GLN A 58 -12.28 -18.42 -12.21
C GLN A 58 -11.07 -17.53 -11.90
N LEU A 59 -10.14 -17.39 -12.86
CA LEU A 59 -8.99 -16.49 -12.72
C LEU A 59 -9.40 -15.01 -12.79
N SER A 60 -10.42 -14.67 -13.58
CA SER A 60 -10.94 -13.30 -13.66
C SER A 60 -11.61 -12.85 -12.36
N TYR A 61 -12.33 -13.75 -11.67
CA TYR A 61 -12.86 -13.45 -10.36
C TYR A 61 -11.76 -13.27 -9.32
N TYR A 62 -10.70 -14.06 -9.41
CA TYR A 62 -9.53 -13.88 -8.56
C TYR A 62 -8.82 -12.55 -8.82
N TYR A 63 -8.71 -12.14 -10.10
CA TYR A 63 -8.25 -10.80 -10.46
C TYR A 63 -9.11 -9.72 -9.80
N ASP A 64 -10.45 -9.84 -9.87
CA ASP A 64 -11.37 -8.84 -9.31
C ASP A 64 -11.29 -8.80 -7.78
N GLU A 65 -11.11 -9.95 -7.12
CA GLU A 65 -10.89 -10.05 -5.68
C GLU A 65 -9.57 -9.38 -5.26
N LEU A 66 -8.49 -9.64 -6.02
CA LEU A 66 -7.20 -8.97 -5.82
C LEU A 66 -7.32 -7.46 -6.02
N HIS A 67 -8.03 -7.00 -7.05
CA HIS A 67 -8.14 -5.57 -7.33
C HIS A 67 -9.09 -4.84 -6.38
N LYS A 68 -10.11 -5.52 -5.84
CA LYS A 68 -10.87 -5.04 -4.67
C LYS A 68 -9.98 -4.91 -3.45
N SER A 69 -9.06 -5.87 -3.23
CA SER A 69 -8.07 -5.81 -2.14
C SER A 69 -6.98 -4.75 -2.38
N ILE A 70 -6.51 -4.53 -3.62
CA ILE A 70 -5.51 -3.50 -3.96
C ILE A 70 -6.13 -2.12 -3.79
N ALA A 71 -7.38 -1.91 -4.23
CA ALA A 71 -8.10 -0.68 -3.93
C ALA A 71 -8.24 -0.45 -2.41
N GLY A 72 -8.52 -1.50 -1.63
CA GLY A 72 -8.54 -1.44 -0.17
C GLY A 72 -7.17 -1.13 0.45
N GLN A 73 -6.09 -1.72 -0.07
CA GLN A 73 -4.72 -1.43 0.38
C GLN A 73 -4.29 0.00 -0.01
N MET A 74 -4.62 0.46 -1.21
CA MET A 74 -4.37 1.83 -1.65
C MET A 74 -5.19 2.83 -0.83
N LEU A 75 -6.43 2.50 -0.48
CA LEU A 75 -7.25 3.29 0.43
C LEU A 75 -6.60 3.36 1.82
N GLN A 76 -6.12 2.23 2.36
CA GLN A 76 -5.42 2.22 3.65
C GLN A 76 -4.12 3.03 3.60
N VAL A 77 -3.35 2.95 2.51
CA VAL A 77 -2.16 3.79 2.29
C VAL A 77 -2.54 5.26 2.19
N ALA A 78 -3.64 5.61 1.51
CA ALA A 78 -4.12 6.98 1.42
C ALA A 78 -4.59 7.52 2.78
N ILE A 79 -5.32 6.71 3.55
CA ILE A 79 -5.75 7.04 4.92
C ILE A 79 -4.53 7.23 5.82
N ASN A 80 -3.54 6.34 5.77
CA ASN A 80 -2.32 6.45 6.57
C ASN A 80 -1.50 7.69 6.18
N LYS A 81 -1.40 8.00 4.88
CA LYS A 81 -0.78 9.24 4.39
C LYS A 81 -1.53 10.49 4.86
N GLN A 82 -2.86 10.44 4.88
CA GLN A 82 -3.66 11.55 5.36
C GLN A 82 -3.48 11.75 6.86
N ARG A 83 -3.55 10.67 7.65
CA ARG A 83 -3.27 10.70 9.10
C ARG A 83 -1.89 11.27 9.39
N PHE A 84 -0.87 10.87 8.63
CA PHE A 84 0.49 11.42 8.78
C PHE A 84 0.51 12.94 8.58
N LYS A 85 -0.12 13.45 7.52
CA LYS A 85 -0.22 14.90 7.26
C LYS A 85 -0.99 15.65 8.34
N ASP A 86 -2.10 15.07 8.81
CA ASP A 86 -2.93 15.69 9.85
C ASP A 86 -2.16 15.78 11.17
N THR A 87 -1.44 14.71 11.55
CA THR A 87 -0.57 14.69 12.73
C THR A 87 0.58 15.68 12.61
N GLN A 88 1.23 15.74 11.44
CA GLN A 88 2.28 16.71 11.14
C GLN A 88 1.79 18.15 11.36
N ALA A 89 0.62 18.49 10.81
CA ALA A 89 0.04 19.83 10.93
C ALA A 89 -0.31 20.17 12.39
N ARG A 90 -0.89 19.22 13.13
CA ARG A 90 -1.21 19.41 14.56
C ARG A 90 0.04 19.67 15.40
N LEU A 91 1.10 18.88 15.23
CA LEU A 91 2.36 19.07 15.96
C LEU A 91 3.01 20.41 15.65
N VAL A 92 3.06 20.80 14.38
CA VAL A 92 3.61 22.11 13.98
C VAL A 92 2.83 23.25 14.62
N ASN A 93 1.50 23.17 14.65
CA ASN A 93 0.68 24.20 15.28
C ASN A 93 0.90 24.24 16.79
N MET A 94 0.91 23.10 17.47
CA MET A 94 1.19 23.04 18.92
C MET A 94 2.54 23.67 19.28
N ILE A 95 3.58 23.43 18.48
CA ILE A 95 4.92 24.01 18.73
C ILE A 95 4.89 25.54 18.49
N LYS A 96 4.17 26.00 17.47
CA LYS A 96 4.00 27.44 17.19
C LYS A 96 3.23 28.13 18.31
N ASP A 97 2.10 27.57 18.72
CA ASP A 97 1.27 28.11 19.79
C ASP A 97 2.09 28.17 21.10
N ALA A 98 2.83 27.10 21.43
CA ALA A 98 3.71 27.08 22.60
C ALA A 98 4.87 28.11 22.50
N LYS A 99 5.44 28.32 21.30
CA LYS A 99 6.43 29.37 21.05
C LYS A 99 5.83 30.76 21.30
N ASP A 100 4.61 31.00 20.84
CA ASP A 100 3.94 32.31 20.98
C ASP A 100 3.53 32.59 22.43
N GLU A 101 3.20 31.55 23.21
CA GLU A 101 2.83 31.65 24.62
C GLU A 101 4.02 31.71 25.59
N THR A 102 5.23 31.39 25.12
CA THR A 102 6.43 31.27 25.98
C THR A 102 7.50 32.27 25.58
N GLN A 103 8.09 32.96 26.56
CA GLN A 103 9.24 33.82 26.30
C GLN A 103 10.52 32.96 26.21
N LEU A 104 10.90 32.59 24.98
CA LEU A 104 12.10 31.81 24.71
C LEU A 104 13.35 32.71 24.67
N ASP A 105 14.50 32.16 25.08
CA ASP A 105 15.79 32.77 24.77
C ASP A 105 16.17 32.58 23.30
N GLU A 106 17.17 33.35 22.83
CA GLU A 106 17.59 33.36 21.43
C GLU A 106 18.01 31.97 20.91
N TYR A 107 18.61 31.15 21.78
CA TYR A 107 19.03 29.79 21.42
C TYR A 107 17.82 28.87 21.23
N SER A 108 16.91 28.88 22.19
CA SER A 108 15.68 28.09 22.19
C SER A 108 14.76 28.46 21.03
N GLU A 109 14.72 29.74 20.66
CA GLU A 109 13.98 30.21 19.50
C GLU A 109 14.53 29.62 18.19
N LYS A 110 15.86 29.66 17.99
CA LYS A 110 16.50 29.06 16.81
C LYS A 110 16.31 27.55 16.73
N VAL A 111 16.42 26.85 17.85
CA VAL A 111 16.18 25.39 17.90
C VAL A 111 14.73 25.07 17.53
N THR A 112 13.77 25.86 18.04
CA THR A 112 12.34 25.68 17.76
C THR A 112 12.02 25.89 16.27
N GLU A 113 12.63 26.88 15.63
CA GLU A 113 12.48 27.11 14.19
C GLU A 113 13.03 25.95 13.35
N VAL A 114 14.18 25.41 13.73
CA VAL A 114 14.76 24.23 13.07
C VAL A 114 13.85 23.00 13.25
N LEU A 115 13.27 22.80 14.44
CA LEU A 115 12.32 21.71 14.69
C LEU A 115 11.08 21.83 13.80
N ILE A 116 10.48 23.02 13.71
CA ILE A 116 9.34 23.26 12.81
C ILE A 116 9.73 22.97 11.36
N MET A 117 10.89 23.46 10.91
CA MET A 117 11.37 23.23 9.54
C MET A 117 11.57 21.73 9.25
N LEU A 118 12.16 20.97 10.18
CA LEU A 118 12.35 19.52 10.04
C LEU A 118 11.03 18.77 10.02
N LEU A 119 10.07 19.17 10.86
CA LEU A 119 8.72 18.60 10.87
C LEU A 119 7.97 18.88 9.57
N GLN A 120 8.15 20.02 8.92
CA GLN A 120 7.46 20.38 7.68
C GLN A 120 8.04 19.74 6.40
N LYS A 121 9.20 19.08 6.47
CA LYS A 121 9.76 18.37 5.32
C LYS A 121 8.81 17.27 4.84
N LYS A 122 8.75 17.09 3.52
CA LYS A 122 8.10 15.93 2.91
C LYS A 122 8.82 14.67 3.41
N ASP A 123 8.06 13.70 3.90
CA ASP A 123 8.59 12.46 4.51
C ASP A 123 9.51 12.76 5.71
N SER A 124 9.03 13.58 6.65
CA SER A 124 9.81 14.01 7.83
C SER A 124 10.30 12.81 8.67
N GLU A 125 11.61 12.56 8.63
CA GLU A 125 12.27 11.53 9.45
C GLU A 125 12.03 11.74 10.95
N LEU A 126 12.02 13.01 11.40
CA LEU A 126 11.72 13.35 12.79
C LEU A 126 10.32 12.87 13.18
N LEU A 127 9.32 13.06 12.31
CA LEU A 127 7.96 12.59 12.58
C LEU A 127 7.86 11.06 12.50
N HIS A 128 8.60 10.41 11.59
CA HIS A 128 8.68 8.95 11.54
C HIS A 128 9.22 8.36 12.83
N VAL A 129 10.36 8.88 13.33
CA VAL A 129 10.96 8.45 14.59
C VAL A 129 10.01 8.68 15.76
N LEU A 130 9.34 9.84 15.84
CA LEU A 130 8.38 10.11 16.91
C LEU A 130 7.18 9.15 16.89
N ILE A 131 6.65 8.80 15.71
CA ILE A 131 5.55 7.84 15.58
C ILE A 131 6.02 6.43 15.95
N GLU A 132 7.22 6.02 15.55
CA GLU A 132 7.78 4.70 15.91
C GLU A 132 8.02 4.60 17.42
N TYR A 133 8.64 5.60 18.04
CA TYR A 133 8.91 5.59 19.48
C TYR A 133 7.66 5.66 20.36
N LEU A 134 6.58 6.29 19.89
CA LEU A 134 5.31 6.39 20.61
C LEU A 134 4.31 5.29 20.23
N GLY A 135 4.62 4.53 19.17
CA GLY A 135 3.75 3.48 18.63
C GLY A 135 4.01 2.09 19.21
N ASP A 136 5.07 1.92 20.00
CA ASP A 136 5.46 0.66 20.66
C ASP A 136 4.81 0.45 22.04
N ASP A 137 3.90 1.33 22.48
CA ASP A 137 3.07 1.11 23.68
C ASP A 137 1.78 0.34 23.32
N GLU A 138 1.92 -0.93 22.89
CA GLU A 138 0.86 -1.96 22.95
C GLU A 138 1.37 -3.28 23.55
#